data_AF-A0A1V3WT92-F1
#
_entry.id   AF-A0A1V3WT92-F1
#
_cell.length_a   1.000
_cell.length_b   1.000
_cell.length_c   1.000
_cell.angle_alpha   90.00
_cell.angle_beta   90.00
_cell.angle_gamma   90.00
#
_symmetry.space_group_name_H-M   'P 1'
#
loop_
_entity.id
_entity.type
_entity.pdbx_description
1 polymer ?
#
loop_
_entity_poly.entity_id
_entity_poly.type
_entity_poly.pdbx_seq_one_letter_code
_entity_poly.pdbx_strand_id
1 'polypeptide(L)'
;MNPDVFYWAHATFFVGTLHVAERFCGGLTEAQKRQLFDEHVQWYRMYGMSMRPVPASWEEFQVYWDDMCRNVLENNFAARAVLDLTALPKPPFAQWIPDRLWALQRRLLAPFFVWLTVGLYDPPVRELMGYQWSRRDEWLHRRFGDLVRLVFAVVPRRYRKHPRARAGWDRVSGRIPADTPLVQTPARNLPPLDERDNPAHYCPRV
;
A
#
# COMPACT_ATOMS: atom_id res chain seq x y z
N MET A 1 -12.66 -6.79 -18.73
CA MET A 1 -11.82 -7.17 -17.58
C MET A 1 -12.65 -8.04 -16.65
N ASN A 2 -12.08 -9.09 -16.04
CA ASN A 2 -12.83 -9.99 -15.14
C ASN A 2 -13.17 -9.24 -13.82
N PRO A 3 -14.46 -9.07 -13.45
CA PRO A 3 -14.85 -8.31 -12.27
C PRO A 3 -14.39 -8.96 -10.96
N ASP A 4 -14.29 -10.29 -10.90
CA ASP A 4 -13.92 -11.01 -9.67
C ASP A 4 -12.44 -10.76 -9.33
N VAL A 5 -11.58 -10.81 -10.35
CA VAL A 5 -10.14 -10.50 -10.21
C VAL A 5 -9.92 -9.01 -9.90
N PHE A 6 -10.72 -8.13 -10.52
CA PHE A 6 -10.62 -6.70 -10.26
C PHE A 6 -11.05 -6.34 -8.83
N TYR A 7 -12.14 -6.94 -8.35
CA TYR A 7 -12.59 -6.75 -6.97
C TYR A 7 -11.58 -7.29 -5.96
N TRP A 8 -10.98 -8.46 -6.21
CA TRP A 8 -9.91 -8.97 -5.36
C TRP A 8 -8.77 -7.96 -5.21
N ALA A 9 -8.27 -7.41 -6.32
CA ALA A 9 -7.22 -6.40 -6.28
C ALA A 9 -7.64 -5.18 -5.43
N HIS A 10 -8.88 -4.70 -5.58
CA HIS A 10 -9.42 -3.60 -4.76
C HIS A 10 -9.53 -3.97 -3.28
N ALA A 11 -10.00 -5.17 -2.96
CA ALA A 11 -10.14 -5.67 -1.59
C ALA A 11 -8.78 -5.67 -0.86
N THR A 12 -7.68 -5.98 -1.56
CA THR A 12 -6.33 -5.91 -0.97
C THR A 12 -5.91 -4.49 -0.59
N PHE A 13 -6.37 -3.44 -1.29
CA PHE A 13 -6.13 -2.04 -0.89
C PHE A 13 -6.87 -1.68 0.39
N PHE A 14 -8.11 -2.15 0.52
CA PHE A 14 -8.91 -1.98 1.73
C PHE A 14 -8.27 -2.71 2.92
N VAL A 15 -7.94 -4.00 2.80
CA VAL A 15 -7.30 -4.75 3.89
C VAL A 15 -5.90 -4.21 4.23
N GLY A 16 -5.13 -3.80 3.22
CA GLY A 16 -3.86 -3.11 3.45
C GLY A 16 -4.02 -1.86 4.32
N THR A 17 -5.11 -1.10 4.13
CA THR A 17 -5.44 0.06 4.97
C THR A 17 -5.77 -0.35 6.41
N LEU A 18 -6.52 -1.43 6.60
CA LEU A 18 -6.81 -1.98 7.94
C LEU A 18 -5.53 -2.43 8.65
N HIS A 19 -4.66 -3.17 7.96
CA HIS A 19 -3.39 -3.64 8.51
C HIS A 19 -2.48 -2.48 8.88
N VAL A 20 -2.40 -1.45 8.04
CA VAL A 20 -1.62 -0.25 8.36
C VAL A 20 -2.17 0.46 9.59
N ALA A 21 -3.49 0.62 9.67
CA ALA A 21 -4.12 1.27 10.81
C ALA A 21 -3.87 0.50 12.11
N GLU A 22 -3.99 -0.82 12.07
CA GLU A 22 -3.79 -1.69 13.22
C GLU A 22 -2.32 -1.78 13.67
N ARG A 23 -1.38 -1.86 12.72
CA ARG A 23 0.03 -2.06 13.02
C ARG A 23 0.76 -0.75 13.32
N PHE A 24 0.40 0.35 12.67
CA PHE A 24 1.19 1.59 12.69
C PHE A 24 0.43 2.81 13.21
N CYS A 25 -0.90 2.77 13.32
CA CYS A 25 -1.70 3.94 13.70
C CYS A 25 -2.46 3.81 15.03
N GLY A 26 -2.33 2.68 15.73
CA GLY A 26 -2.96 2.48 17.04
C GLY A 26 -4.31 1.76 17.01
N GLY A 27 -4.71 1.19 15.86
CA GLY A 27 -5.93 0.39 15.76
C GLY A 27 -7.16 1.15 15.27
N LEU A 28 -8.20 0.37 14.96
CA LEU A 28 -9.53 0.83 14.59
C LEU A 28 -10.54 0.07 15.45
N THR A 29 -11.60 0.75 15.88
CA THR A 29 -12.75 0.10 16.49
C THR A 29 -13.53 -0.70 15.45
N GLU A 30 -14.34 -1.66 15.89
CA GLU A 30 -15.21 -2.42 14.97
C GLU A 30 -16.18 -1.52 14.20
N ALA A 31 -16.70 -0.46 14.83
CA ALA A 31 -17.54 0.52 14.15
C ALA A 31 -16.77 1.26 13.02
N GLN A 32 -15.50 1.60 13.26
CA GLN A 32 -14.65 2.23 12.24
C GLN A 32 -14.30 1.28 11.10
N LYS A 33 -14.09 -0.01 11.38
CA LYS A 33 -13.86 -1.02 10.34
C LYS A 33 -15.09 -1.18 9.44
N ARG A 34 -16.29 -1.23 10.03
CA ARG A 34 -17.57 -1.28 9.28
C ARG A 34 -17.78 -0.03 8.43
N GLN A 35 -17.51 1.15 8.99
CA GLN A 35 -17.57 2.39 8.21
C GLN A 35 -16.59 2.38 7.04
N LEU A 36 -15.33 1.98 7.28
CA LEU A 36 -14.34 1.87 6.20
C LEU A 36 -14.75 0.81 5.16
N PHE A 37 -15.45 -0.25 5.57
CA PHE A 37 -16.05 -1.18 4.63
C PHE A 37 -17.11 -0.47 3.77
N ASP A 38 -18.05 0.27 4.33
CA ASP A 38 -19.05 0.97 3.51
C ASP A 38 -18.39 1.98 2.53
N GLU A 39 -17.35 2.68 2.99
CA GLU A 39 -16.56 3.60 2.17
C GLU A 39 -15.77 2.87 1.07
N HIS A 40 -15.19 1.68 1.34
CA HIS A 40 -14.47 0.91 0.31
C HIS A 40 -15.42 0.40 -0.78
N VAL A 41 -16.67 0.06 -0.44
CA VAL A 41 -17.71 -0.31 -1.41
C VAL A 41 -18.08 0.89 -2.27
N GLN A 42 -18.25 2.07 -1.65
CA GLN A 42 -18.52 3.31 -2.39
C GLN A 42 -17.36 3.65 -3.34
N TRP A 43 -16.11 3.51 -2.90
CA TRP A 43 -14.94 3.71 -3.74
C TRP A 43 -14.93 2.73 -4.92
N TYR A 44 -15.23 1.45 -4.69
CA TYR A 44 -15.28 0.47 -5.76
C TYR A 44 -16.32 0.81 -6.84
N ARG A 45 -17.51 1.29 -6.43
CA ARG A 45 -18.57 1.72 -7.37
C ARG A 45 -18.09 2.81 -8.35
N MET A 46 -17.14 3.64 -7.94
CA MET A 46 -16.60 4.71 -8.80
C MET A 46 -15.81 4.18 -9.99
N TYR A 47 -15.35 2.92 -9.96
CA TYR A 47 -14.69 2.30 -11.11
C TYR A 47 -15.67 1.92 -12.23
N GLY A 48 -16.99 1.94 -11.99
CA GLY A 48 -18.00 1.51 -12.96
C GLY A 48 -18.00 0.00 -13.26
N MET A 49 -17.32 -0.79 -12.43
CA MET A 49 -17.24 -2.25 -12.54
C MET A 49 -18.49 -2.93 -11.96
N SER A 50 -18.73 -4.19 -12.34
CA SER A 50 -19.82 -4.98 -11.76
C SER A 50 -19.69 -5.11 -10.25
N MET A 51 -20.81 -4.95 -9.54
CA MET A 51 -20.93 -5.11 -8.09
C MET A 51 -21.16 -6.56 -7.64
N ARG A 52 -21.38 -7.49 -8.58
CA ARG A 52 -21.59 -8.92 -8.28
C ARG A 52 -20.56 -9.55 -7.33
N PRO A 53 -19.24 -9.29 -7.47
CA PRO A 53 -18.25 -9.88 -6.56
C PRO A 53 -18.17 -9.22 -5.18
N VAL A 54 -18.85 -8.09 -4.96
CA VAL A 54 -18.70 -7.30 -3.73
C VAL A 54 -19.61 -7.88 -2.64
N PRO A 55 -19.06 -8.30 -1.49
CA PRO A 55 -19.85 -8.73 -0.34
C PRO A 55 -20.84 -7.66 0.11
N ALA A 56 -22.02 -8.06 0.60
CA ALA A 56 -23.08 -7.12 0.96
C ALA A 56 -22.91 -6.53 2.36
N SER A 57 -22.05 -7.13 3.19
CA SER A 57 -21.79 -6.73 4.58
C SER A 57 -20.33 -6.94 4.98
N TRP A 58 -19.94 -6.31 6.09
CA TRP A 58 -18.62 -6.49 6.69
C TRP A 58 -18.37 -7.95 7.07
N GLU A 59 -19.36 -8.65 7.61
CA GLU A 59 -19.28 -10.06 7.98
C GLU A 59 -19.06 -10.96 6.77
N GLU A 60 -19.84 -10.76 5.70
CA GLU A 60 -19.64 -11.50 4.44
C GLU A 60 -18.27 -11.22 3.84
N PHE A 61 -17.76 -10.00 3.99
CA PHE A 61 -16.41 -9.67 3.56
C PHE A 61 -15.33 -10.42 4.33
N GLN A 62 -15.49 -10.56 5.65
CA GLN A 62 -14.55 -11.34 6.45
C GLN A 62 -14.51 -12.81 5.99
N VAL A 63 -15.67 -13.40 5.67
CA VAL A 63 -15.76 -14.76 5.12
C VAL A 63 -15.10 -14.83 3.74
N TYR A 64 -15.42 -13.88 2.85
CA TYR A 64 -14.81 -13.78 1.53
C TYR A 64 -13.28 -13.67 1.61
N TRP A 65 -12.76 -12.84 2.51
CA TRP A 65 -11.33 -12.65 2.67
C TRP A 65 -10.62 -13.91 3.19
N ASP A 66 -11.21 -14.60 4.17
CA ASP A 66 -10.65 -15.85 4.70
C ASP A 66 -10.64 -16.94 3.62
N ASP A 67 -11.72 -17.07 2.84
CA ASP A 67 -11.79 -18.00 1.70
C ASP A 67 -10.72 -17.70 0.64
N MET A 68 -10.59 -16.42 0.25
CA MET A 68 -9.54 -16.01 -0.69
C MET A 68 -8.15 -16.42 -0.19
N CYS A 69 -7.86 -16.15 1.09
CA CYS A 69 -6.56 -16.44 1.68
C CYS A 69 -6.24 -17.93 1.83
N ARG A 70 -7.25 -18.77 2.09
CA ARG A 70 -7.07 -20.22 2.35
C ARG A 70 -7.20 -21.09 1.12
N ASN A 71 -8.12 -20.74 0.22
CA ASN A 71 -8.61 -21.65 -0.80
C ASN A 71 -8.34 -21.17 -2.24
N VAL A 72 -8.20 -19.85 -2.45
CA VAL A 72 -8.08 -19.27 -3.80
C VAL A 72 -6.65 -18.85 -4.13
N LEU A 73 -5.92 -18.28 -3.17
CA LEU A 73 -4.55 -17.85 -3.41
C LEU A 73 -3.62 -19.03 -3.71
N GLU A 74 -2.78 -18.84 -4.74
CA GLU A 74 -1.79 -19.81 -5.16
C GLU A 74 -0.38 -19.27 -4.98
N ASN A 75 0.53 -20.16 -4.58
CA ASN A 75 1.95 -19.87 -4.52
C ASN A 75 2.58 -19.93 -5.91
N ASN A 76 2.52 -18.82 -6.66
CA ASN A 76 3.05 -18.72 -8.02
C ASN A 76 4.33 -17.87 -8.12
N PHE A 77 4.98 -17.92 -9.29
CA PHE A 77 6.23 -17.19 -9.54
C PHE A 77 6.08 -15.68 -9.32
N ALA A 78 4.99 -15.07 -9.80
CA ALA A 78 4.78 -13.63 -9.67
C ALA A 78 4.70 -13.20 -8.19
N ALA A 79 3.98 -13.97 -7.37
CA ALA A 79 3.89 -13.75 -5.92
C ALA A 79 5.27 -13.82 -5.24
N ARG A 80 6.13 -14.77 -5.66
CA ARG A 80 7.50 -14.91 -5.13
C ARG A 80 8.44 -13.80 -5.61
N ALA A 81 8.36 -13.44 -6.89
CA ALA A 81 9.23 -12.45 -7.51
C ALA A 81 9.10 -11.07 -6.84
N VAL A 82 7.90 -10.70 -6.38
CA VAL A 82 7.68 -9.43 -5.66
C VAL A 82 8.43 -9.38 -4.32
N LEU A 83 8.68 -10.53 -3.68
CA LEU A 83 9.46 -10.63 -2.45
C LEU A 83 10.96 -10.83 -2.70
N ASP A 84 11.37 -11.07 -3.95
CA ASP A 84 12.78 -11.16 -4.33
C ASP A 84 13.38 -9.77 -4.54
N LEU A 85 13.91 -9.22 -3.46
CA LEU A 85 14.57 -7.92 -3.46
C LEU A 85 16.07 -8.01 -3.83
N THR A 86 16.59 -9.20 -4.17
CA THR A 86 18.01 -9.39 -4.47
C THR A 86 18.44 -8.68 -5.76
N ALA A 87 17.52 -8.60 -6.73
CA ALA A 87 17.73 -7.96 -8.02
C ALA A 87 17.21 -6.50 -8.09
N LEU A 88 16.78 -5.91 -6.96
CA LEU A 88 16.18 -4.57 -6.98
C LEU A 88 17.17 -3.52 -7.55
N PRO A 89 16.84 -2.86 -8.68
CA PRO A 89 17.72 -1.87 -9.29
C PRO A 89 17.78 -0.59 -8.44
N LYS A 90 18.84 0.21 -8.63
CA LYS A 90 18.92 1.53 -7.99
C LYS A 90 17.80 2.42 -8.52
N PRO A 91 17.02 3.08 -7.65
CA PRO A 91 16.08 4.09 -8.11
C PRO A 91 16.82 5.30 -8.69
N PRO A 92 16.20 6.11 -9.57
CA PRO A 92 16.84 7.25 -10.23
C PRO A 92 17.53 8.23 -9.28
N PHE A 93 16.97 8.46 -8.08
CA PHE A 93 17.54 9.37 -7.08
C PHE A 93 18.79 8.82 -6.37
N ALA A 94 19.09 7.54 -6.51
CA ALA A 94 20.19 6.84 -5.84
C ALA A 94 21.29 6.37 -6.82
N GLN A 95 21.23 6.81 -8.08
CA GLN A 95 22.21 6.43 -9.12
C GLN A 95 23.65 6.83 -8.78
N TRP A 96 23.82 7.86 -7.95
CA TRP A 96 25.11 8.33 -7.45
C TRP A 96 25.76 7.38 -6.42
N ILE A 97 25.03 6.40 -5.87
CA ILE A 97 25.58 5.43 -4.91
C ILE A 97 26.40 4.37 -5.67
N PRO A 98 27.66 4.09 -5.31
CA PRO A 98 28.45 3.01 -5.90
C PRO A 98 27.76 1.64 -5.84
N ASP A 99 27.90 0.80 -6.87
CA ASP A 99 27.24 -0.52 -6.97
C ASP A 99 27.51 -1.43 -5.78
N ARG A 100 28.76 -1.44 -5.29
CA ARG A 100 29.15 -2.26 -4.14
C ARG A 100 28.44 -1.83 -2.86
N LEU A 101 28.27 -0.53 -2.64
CA LEU A 101 27.55 0.00 -1.48
C LEU A 101 26.05 -0.29 -1.59
N TRP A 102 25.47 -0.17 -2.79
CA TRP A 102 24.08 -0.55 -3.03
C TRP A 102 23.84 -2.04 -2.80
N ALA A 103 24.73 -2.91 -3.29
CA ALA A 103 24.65 -4.35 -3.07
C ALA A 103 24.74 -4.71 -1.58
N LEU A 104 25.63 -4.06 -0.82
CA LEU A 104 25.75 -4.26 0.62
C LEU A 104 24.49 -3.80 1.36
N GLN A 105 23.97 -2.61 1.03
CA GLN A 105 22.72 -2.09 1.61
C GLN A 105 21.56 -3.04 1.35
N ARG A 106 21.39 -3.54 0.11
CA ARG A 106 20.33 -4.50 -0.23
C ARG A 106 20.44 -5.78 0.59
N ARG A 107 21.65 -6.33 0.74
CA ARG A 107 21.88 -7.55 1.54
C ARG A 107 21.42 -7.38 3.00
N LEU A 108 21.54 -6.16 3.55
CA LEU A 108 21.13 -5.85 4.92
C LEU A 108 19.64 -5.52 5.03
N LEU A 109 19.08 -4.75 4.09
CA LEU A 109 17.71 -4.26 4.16
C LEU A 109 16.68 -5.24 3.58
N ALA A 110 17.03 -6.07 2.60
CA ALA A 110 16.09 -6.99 1.96
C ALA A 110 15.43 -7.96 2.97
N PRO A 111 16.18 -8.63 3.88
CA PRO A 111 15.56 -9.48 4.89
C PRO A 111 14.60 -8.72 5.81
N PHE A 112 14.94 -7.48 6.16
CA PHE A 112 14.07 -6.61 6.96
C PHE A 112 12.77 -6.25 6.25
N PHE A 113 12.84 -5.87 4.96
CA PHE A 113 11.63 -5.57 4.18
C PHE A 113 10.76 -6.80 3.97
N VAL A 114 11.36 -7.97 3.68
CA VAL A 114 10.60 -9.22 3.58
C VAL A 114 9.94 -9.54 4.92
N TRP A 115 10.66 -9.46 6.03
CA TRP A 115 10.10 -9.67 7.37
C TRP A 115 8.95 -8.70 7.69
N LEU A 116 9.12 -7.43 7.36
CA LEU A 116 8.10 -6.40 7.57
C LEU A 116 6.83 -6.70 6.77
N THR A 117 6.97 -7.05 5.48
CA THR A 117 5.86 -7.38 4.58
C THR A 117 5.17 -8.68 4.99
N VAL A 118 5.93 -9.75 5.26
CA VAL A 118 5.40 -11.05 5.69
C VAL A 118 4.66 -10.92 7.03
N GLY A 119 5.10 -10.05 7.93
CA GLY A 119 4.39 -9.76 9.18
C GLY A 119 3.04 -9.08 9.01
N LEU A 120 2.73 -8.56 7.81
CA LEU A 120 1.42 -8.02 7.45
C LEU A 120 0.51 -9.04 6.77
N TYR A 121 0.99 -10.24 6.44
CA TYR A 121 0.17 -11.29 5.84
C TYR A 121 -0.64 -12.03 6.90
N ASP A 122 -1.86 -12.43 6.52
CA ASP A 122 -2.65 -13.35 7.31
C ASP A 122 -1.93 -14.70 7.46
N PRO A 123 -2.13 -15.42 8.59
CA PRO A 123 -1.51 -16.73 8.81
C PRO A 123 -1.60 -17.70 7.62
N PRO A 124 -2.77 -17.93 6.98
CA PRO A 124 -2.86 -18.86 5.84
C PRO A 124 -1.99 -18.43 4.64
N VAL A 125 -1.83 -17.13 4.39
CA VAL A 125 -0.97 -16.63 3.30
C VAL A 125 0.50 -16.88 3.61
N ARG A 126 0.91 -16.73 4.88
CA ARG A 126 2.29 -17.04 5.31
C ARG A 126 2.58 -18.53 5.15
N GLU A 127 1.67 -19.38 5.58
CA GLU A 127 1.77 -20.84 5.45
C GLU A 127 1.87 -21.27 3.98
N LEU A 128 0.97 -20.75 3.12
CA LEU A 128 0.98 -20.98 1.68
C LEU A 128 2.33 -20.61 1.03
N MET A 129 2.93 -19.51 1.48
CA MET A 129 4.21 -19.01 0.98
C MET A 129 5.44 -19.66 1.65
N GLY A 130 5.23 -20.52 2.65
CA GLY A 130 6.30 -21.24 3.36
C GLY A 130 7.04 -20.40 4.41
N TYR A 131 6.48 -19.27 4.84
CA TYR A 131 7.08 -18.42 5.88
C TYR A 131 6.68 -18.88 7.28
N GLN A 132 7.68 -19.09 8.13
CA GLN A 132 7.47 -19.32 9.55
C GLN A 132 7.35 -17.98 10.28
N TRP A 133 6.44 -17.89 11.24
CA TRP A 133 6.25 -16.67 12.05
C TRP A 133 6.19 -17.01 13.53
N SER A 134 7.25 -16.69 14.25
CA SER A 134 7.34 -17.00 15.66
C SER A 134 6.61 -15.97 16.53
N ARG A 135 6.35 -16.33 17.79
CA ARG A 135 5.85 -15.35 18.80
C ARG A 135 6.81 -14.16 18.97
N ARG A 136 8.12 -14.38 18.79
CA ARG A 136 9.13 -13.33 18.85
C ARG A 136 9.01 -12.37 17.67
N ASP A 137 8.78 -12.90 16.46
CA ASP A 137 8.56 -12.08 15.26
C ASP A 137 7.32 -11.21 15.42
N GLU A 138 6.21 -11.78 15.90
CA GLU A 138 4.99 -11.03 16.17
C GLU A 138 5.22 -9.90 17.18
N TRP A 139 5.93 -10.19 18.27
CA TRP A 139 6.25 -9.18 19.28
C TRP A 139 7.15 -8.07 18.71
N LEU A 140 8.21 -8.42 17.98
CA LEU A 140 9.12 -7.46 17.34
C LEU A 140 8.38 -6.59 16.32
N HIS A 141 7.49 -7.18 15.53
CA HIS A 141 6.69 -6.47 14.53
C HIS A 141 5.75 -5.46 15.18
N ARG A 142 5.07 -5.84 16.27
CA ARG A 142 4.25 -4.92 17.07
C ARG A 142 5.08 -3.77 17.66
N ARG A 143 6.28 -4.03 18.19
CA ARG A 143 7.18 -2.99 18.72
C ARG A 143 7.71 -2.06 17.65
N PHE A 144 8.06 -2.60 16.48
CA PHE A 144 8.41 -1.79 15.32
C PHE A 144 7.24 -0.87 14.94
N GLY A 145 6.02 -1.39 14.93
CA GLY A 145 4.81 -0.61 14.69
C GLY A 145 4.60 0.53 15.70
N ASP A 146 4.80 0.25 16.99
CA ASP A 146 4.76 1.25 18.06
C ASP A 146 5.80 2.36 17.87
N LEU A 147 7.03 1.99 17.47
CA LEU A 147 8.09 2.95 17.17
C LEU A 147 7.72 3.83 15.97
N VAL A 148 7.23 3.23 14.89
CA VAL A 148 6.75 3.97 13.71
C VAL A 148 5.65 4.95 14.10
N ARG A 149 4.69 4.52 14.93
CA ARG A 149 3.61 5.39 15.44
C ARG A 149 4.18 6.58 16.21
N LEU A 150 5.14 6.35 17.10
CA LEU A 150 5.77 7.40 17.90
C LEU A 150 6.53 8.41 17.02
N VAL A 151 7.32 7.92 16.07
CA VAL A 151 8.04 8.77 15.12
C VAL A 151 7.06 9.56 14.26
N PHE A 152 5.95 8.95 13.84
CA PHE A 152 4.94 9.64 13.04
C PHE A 152 4.13 10.67 13.84
N ALA A 153 4.00 10.49 15.16
CA ALA A 153 3.31 11.43 16.03
C ALA A 153 3.98 12.82 16.05
N VAL A 154 5.31 12.88 15.87
CA VAL A 154 6.06 14.15 15.80
C VAL A 154 6.10 14.77 14.41
N VAL A 155 5.64 14.05 13.37
CA VAL A 155 5.54 14.62 12.01
C VAL A 155 4.39 15.64 12.00
N PRO A 156 4.60 16.90 11.56
CA PRO A 156 3.53 17.88 11.54
C PRO A 156 2.37 17.46 10.62
N ARG A 157 1.13 17.71 11.05
CA ARG A 157 -0.11 17.26 10.38
C ARG A 157 -0.22 17.69 8.90
N ARG A 158 0.49 18.75 8.51
CA ARG A 158 0.62 19.21 7.12
C ARG A 158 1.47 18.26 6.26
N TYR A 159 2.55 17.72 6.80
CA TYR A 159 3.49 16.84 6.08
C TYR A 159 3.06 15.37 6.07
N ARG A 160 2.07 14.99 6.89
CA ARG A 160 1.44 13.66 6.85
C ARG A 160 0.60 13.42 5.59
N LYS A 161 0.30 14.46 4.80
CA LYS A 161 -0.55 14.38 3.61
C LYS A 161 0.30 14.27 2.35
N HIS A 162 -0.15 13.46 1.40
CA HIS A 162 0.38 13.46 0.04
C HIS A 162 0.39 14.90 -0.53
N PRO A 163 1.39 15.33 -1.33
CA PRO A 163 1.52 16.72 -1.79
C PRO A 163 0.26 17.34 -2.40
N ARG A 164 -0.53 16.58 -3.17
CA ARG A 164 -1.81 17.04 -3.72
C ARG A 164 -2.87 17.29 -2.63
N ALA A 165 -3.02 16.37 -1.69
CA ALA A 165 -3.94 16.53 -0.57
C ALA A 165 -3.50 17.68 0.37
N ARG A 166 -2.18 17.85 0.55
CA ARG A 166 -1.60 18.99 1.27
C ARG A 166 -1.91 20.31 0.57
N ALA A 167 -1.81 20.38 -0.75
CA ALA A 167 -2.16 21.59 -1.51
C ALA A 167 -3.63 21.96 -1.34
N GLY A 168 -4.54 20.98 -1.39
CA GLY A 168 -5.96 21.21 -1.09
C GLY A 168 -6.18 21.76 0.32
N TRP A 169 -5.52 21.17 1.32
CA TRP A 169 -5.55 21.66 2.70
C TRP A 169 -4.99 23.09 2.83
N ASP A 170 -3.89 23.38 2.15
CA ASP A 170 -3.25 24.70 2.18
C ASP A 170 -4.15 25.77 1.56
N ARG A 171 -4.93 25.45 0.51
CA ARG A 171 -5.94 26.38 -0.06
C ARG A 171 -7.03 26.69 0.95
N VAL A 172 -7.65 25.67 1.53
CA VAL A 172 -8.75 25.83 2.50
C VAL A 172 -8.28 26.55 3.77
N SER A 173 -7.03 26.31 4.19
CA SER A 173 -6.45 26.98 5.36
C SER A 173 -5.85 28.36 5.08
N GLY A 174 -5.97 28.87 3.84
CA GLY A 174 -5.49 30.21 3.46
C GLY A 174 -3.96 30.35 3.38
N ARG A 175 -3.21 29.25 3.37
CA ARG A 175 -1.73 29.29 3.22
C ARG A 175 -1.30 29.57 1.79
N ILE A 176 -2.13 29.19 0.82
CA ILE A 176 -1.93 29.49 -0.60
C ILE A 176 -3.26 29.99 -1.19
N PRO A 177 -3.21 30.83 -2.24
CA PRO A 177 -4.41 31.32 -2.93
C PRO A 177 -5.32 30.18 -3.42
N ALA A 178 -6.63 30.39 -3.38
CA ALA A 178 -7.62 29.37 -3.78
C ALA A 178 -7.51 28.98 -5.27
N ASP A 179 -7.05 29.91 -6.11
CA ASP A 179 -6.79 29.77 -7.53
C ASP A 179 -5.40 29.18 -7.85
N THR A 180 -4.60 28.83 -6.84
CA THR A 180 -3.29 28.21 -7.06
C THR A 180 -3.43 26.96 -7.93
N PRO A 181 -2.66 26.83 -9.03
CA PRO A 181 -2.71 25.67 -9.92
C PRO A 181 -2.54 24.33 -9.19
N LEU A 182 -3.04 23.25 -9.80
CA LEU A 182 -2.90 21.90 -9.24
C LEU A 182 -1.42 21.50 -9.16
N VAL A 183 -1.01 20.95 -8.01
CA VAL A 183 0.32 20.38 -7.84
C VAL A 183 0.43 19.12 -8.71
N GLN A 184 1.36 19.17 -9.66
CA GLN A 184 1.63 18.07 -10.59
C GLN A 184 2.81 17.21 -10.16
N THR A 185 2.88 16.00 -10.71
CA THR A 185 4.05 15.13 -10.55
C THR A 185 5.27 15.83 -11.19
N PRO A 186 6.45 15.81 -10.55
CA PRO A 186 7.64 16.43 -11.14
C PRO A 186 8.11 15.66 -12.39
N ALA A 187 8.81 16.34 -13.29
CA ALA A 187 9.30 15.77 -14.56
C ALA A 187 10.08 14.45 -14.40
N ARG A 188 10.82 14.29 -13.29
CA ARG A 188 11.59 13.06 -12.98
C ARG A 188 10.75 11.81 -12.76
N ASN A 189 9.44 11.96 -12.52
CA ASN A 189 8.50 10.86 -12.30
C ASN A 189 7.63 10.59 -13.55
N LEU A 190 7.83 11.33 -14.64
CA LEU A 190 7.10 11.11 -15.88
C LEU A 190 7.60 9.84 -16.58
N PRO A 191 6.74 9.21 -17.40
CA PRO A 191 7.17 8.09 -18.23
C PRO A 191 8.31 8.50 -19.19
N PRO A 192 9.03 7.49 -19.74
CA PRO A 192 9.96 7.67 -20.85
C PRO A 192 9.36 8.52 -21.97
N LEU A 193 10.20 9.27 -22.69
CA LEU A 193 9.74 10.26 -23.68
C LEU A 193 8.81 9.67 -24.75
N ASP A 194 9.10 8.44 -25.16
CA ASP A 194 8.34 7.64 -26.12
C ASP A 194 6.97 7.16 -25.61
N GLU A 195 6.75 7.15 -24.29
CA GLU A 195 5.49 6.74 -23.65
C GLU A 195 4.64 7.93 -23.18
N ARG A 196 5.10 9.17 -23.35
CA ARG A 196 4.40 10.36 -22.81
C ARG A 196 3.07 10.67 -23.48
N ASP A 197 2.92 10.29 -24.74
CA ASP A 197 1.67 10.46 -25.50
C ASP A 197 0.70 9.29 -25.32
N ASN A 198 1.07 8.28 -24.54
CA ASN A 198 0.22 7.13 -24.25
C ASN A 198 -0.90 7.53 -23.27
N PRO A 199 -2.19 7.37 -23.64
CA PRO A 199 -3.31 7.75 -22.77
C PRO A 199 -3.41 6.91 -21.48
N ALA A 200 -2.69 5.79 -21.38
CA ALA A 200 -2.57 5.02 -20.15
C ALA A 200 -1.82 5.75 -19.03
N HIS A 201 -1.05 6.79 -19.37
CA HIS A 201 -0.25 7.55 -18.43
C HIS A 201 -0.82 8.95 -18.18
N TYR A 202 -0.95 9.31 -16.91
CA TYR A 202 -1.16 10.70 -16.53
C TYR A 202 0.15 11.49 -16.70
N CYS A 203 0.34 12.15 -17.84
CA CYS A 203 1.54 12.90 -18.17
C CYS A 203 1.26 14.43 -18.28
N PRO A 204 1.26 15.18 -17.17
CA PRO A 204 1.07 16.62 -17.21
C PRO A 204 2.26 17.31 -17.88
N ARG A 205 2.01 18.43 -18.57
CA ARG A 205 3.07 19.30 -19.08
C ARG A 205 3.68 20.07 -17.90
N VAL A 206 4.85 19.63 -17.43
CA VAL A 206 5.60 20.17 -16.28
C VAL A 206 7.05 20.45 -16.64
#